data_AF-A0A2D7VWL3-F1
#
_entry.id   AF-A0A2D7VWL3-F1
#
_cell.length_a   1.000
_cell.length_b   1.000
_cell.length_c   1.000
_cell.angle_alpha   90.00
_cell.angle_beta   90.00
_cell.angle_gamma   90.00
#
_symmetry.space_group_name_H-M   'P 1'
#
loop_
_entity.id
_entity.type
_entity.pdbx_description
1 polymer ?
#
loop_
_entity_poly.entity_id
_entity_poly.type
_entity_poly.pdbx_seq_one_letter_code
_entity_poly.pdbx_strand_id
1 'polypeptide(L)'
;MANSVTGPTNQLDGEKKLIVYCSVYSDGSASSTTLVDVSALNTSTLNGESCAHVSLNKIWYTCSGAPDAPASLDWDADTDVTFLTLAYDNSFDFSDIGGLKNTAATGYTGDVLLVIPSTSDAGNEYTVWCEFLKYYEAPGS
;
A
#
# COMPACT_ATOMS: atom_id res chain seq x y z
N MET A 1 10.89 -20.50 7.77
CA MET A 1 11.60 -19.75 6.71
C MET A 1 10.83 -18.47 6.61
N ALA A 2 11.41 -17.30 6.85
CA ALA A 2 10.63 -16.06 6.87
C ALA A 2 9.79 -15.85 5.61
N ASN A 3 8.70 -15.10 5.74
CA ASN A 3 7.88 -14.62 4.63
C ASN A 3 8.74 -14.20 3.42
N SER A 4 8.43 -14.71 2.23
CA SER A 4 9.14 -14.38 1.01
C SER A 4 8.42 -13.24 0.28
N VAL A 5 9.06 -12.08 0.22
CA VAL A 5 8.50 -10.88 -0.42
C VAL A 5 9.10 -10.71 -1.81
N THR A 6 8.25 -10.51 -2.81
CA THR A 6 8.63 -10.10 -4.16
C THR A 6 8.14 -8.67 -4.40
N GLY A 7 9.07 -7.78 -4.77
CA GLY A 7 8.84 -6.34 -4.72
C GLY A 7 9.03 -5.79 -3.30
N PRO A 8 8.42 -4.66 -2.95
CA PRO A 8 7.59 -3.79 -3.79
C PRO A 8 8.33 -3.29 -5.04
N THR A 9 7.61 -3.09 -6.14
CA THR A 9 8.19 -2.60 -7.39
C THR A 9 7.29 -1.53 -7.99
N ASN A 10 7.86 -0.33 -8.14
CA ASN A 10 7.23 0.77 -8.87
C ASN A 10 7.19 0.43 -10.37
N GLN A 11 6.06 -0.08 -10.85
CA GLN A 11 5.81 -0.33 -12.27
C GLN A 11 5.69 0.98 -13.06
N LEU A 12 5.25 2.04 -12.37
CA LEU A 12 5.21 3.42 -12.85
C LEU A 12 5.42 4.36 -11.67
N ASP A 13 6.34 5.31 -11.78
CA ASP A 13 6.45 6.45 -10.86
C ASP A 13 6.44 7.75 -11.66
N GLY A 14 5.23 8.20 -12.00
CA GLY A 14 4.99 9.38 -12.81
C GLY A 14 4.72 10.63 -11.98
N GLU A 15 4.27 11.68 -12.66
CA GLU A 15 4.01 12.98 -12.03
C GLU A 15 2.86 12.91 -11.00
N LYS A 16 1.71 12.35 -11.38
CA LYS A 16 0.53 12.28 -10.50
C LYS A 16 0.12 10.87 -10.13
N LYS A 17 0.68 9.88 -10.81
CA LYS A 17 0.29 8.47 -10.69
C LYS A 17 1.50 7.62 -10.36
N LEU A 18 1.29 6.72 -9.40
CA LEU A 18 2.22 5.69 -9.00
C LEU A 18 1.50 4.34 -9.16
N ILE A 19 2.15 3.35 -9.77
CA ILE A 19 1.64 1.98 -9.83
C ILE A 19 2.67 1.08 -9.16
N VAL A 20 2.26 0.39 -8.09
CA VAL A 20 3.13 -0.49 -7.32
C VAL A 20 2.59 -1.91 -7.33
N TYR A 21 3.51 -2.86 -7.50
CA TYR A 21 3.28 -4.28 -7.35
C TYR A 21 4.00 -4.82 -6.11
N CYS A 22 3.37 -5.73 -5.38
CA CYS A 22 4.05 -6.57 -4.39
C CYS A 22 3.35 -7.93 -4.27
N SER A 23 4.12 -8.99 -4.03
CA SER A 23 3.59 -10.26 -3.55
C SER A 23 4.32 -10.75 -2.31
N VAL A 24 3.58 -11.38 -1.41
CA VAL A 24 4.09 -11.99 -0.19
C VAL A 24 3.63 -13.43 -0.12
N TYR A 25 4.59 -14.34 -0.10
CA TYR A 25 4.37 -15.75 0.18
C TYR A 25 4.61 -16.02 1.67
N SER A 26 3.55 -16.41 2.36
CA SER A 26 3.50 -16.52 3.81
C SER A 26 4.16 -17.79 4.33
N ASP A 27 4.91 -17.67 5.42
CA ASP A 27 5.44 -18.79 6.21
C ASP A 27 4.61 -19.11 7.44
N GLY A 28 3.48 -18.42 7.62
CA GLY A 28 2.59 -18.54 8.76
C GLY A 28 2.86 -17.54 9.89
N SER A 29 3.78 -16.58 9.68
CA SER A 29 4.04 -15.49 10.63
C SER A 29 3.54 -14.14 10.11
N ALA A 30 3.26 -13.22 11.03
CA ALA A 30 2.92 -11.85 10.66
C ALA A 30 4.10 -11.13 10.00
N SER A 31 3.82 -10.25 9.06
CA SER A 31 4.81 -9.33 8.50
C SER A 31 4.18 -8.00 8.12
N SER A 32 5.02 -6.97 8.06
CA SER A 32 4.70 -5.68 7.47
C SER A 32 5.76 -5.36 6.42
N THR A 33 5.31 -4.98 5.23
CA THR A 33 6.16 -4.60 4.09
C THR A 33 5.82 -3.16 3.69
N THR A 34 6.81 -2.28 3.63
CA THR A 34 6.61 -0.90 3.13
C THR A 34 6.32 -0.92 1.63
N LEU A 35 5.04 -1.03 1.27
CA LEU A 35 4.56 -1.09 -0.11
C LEU A 35 4.91 0.19 -0.88
N VAL A 36 4.75 1.36 -0.26
CA VAL A 36 5.15 2.65 -0.82
C VAL A 36 6.02 3.36 0.19
N ASP A 37 7.26 3.65 -0.21
CA ASP A 37 8.15 4.59 0.48
C ASP A 37 8.05 5.93 -0.27
N VAL A 38 7.30 6.88 0.30
CA VAL A 38 7.02 8.19 -0.29
C VAL A 38 8.29 9.02 -0.43
N SER A 39 9.21 8.89 0.52
CA SER A 39 10.47 9.62 0.53
C SER A 39 11.42 9.21 -0.60
N ALA A 40 11.24 7.99 -1.13
CA ALA A 40 12.00 7.44 -2.25
C ALA A 40 11.35 7.67 -3.63
N LEU A 41 10.17 8.30 -3.72
CA LEU A 41 9.50 8.57 -4.99
C LEU A 41 10.14 9.74 -5.74
N ASN A 42 9.98 9.74 -7.07
CA ASN A 42 10.40 10.83 -7.94
C ASN A 42 9.75 12.16 -7.50
N THR A 43 10.56 13.23 -7.51
CA THR A 43 10.08 14.60 -7.30
C THR A 43 9.22 15.07 -8.47
N SER A 44 8.39 16.08 -8.22
CA SER A 44 7.58 16.71 -9.27
C SER A 44 8.48 17.31 -10.35
N THR A 45 8.17 17.00 -11.61
CA THR A 45 8.83 17.61 -12.77
C THR A 45 8.37 19.05 -13.03
N LEU A 46 7.30 19.50 -12.37
CA LEU A 46 6.71 20.82 -12.55
C LEU A 46 7.29 21.86 -11.60
N ASN A 47 7.47 21.51 -10.32
CA ASN A 47 7.92 22.44 -9.28
C ASN A 47 9.13 21.94 -8.46
N GLY A 48 9.58 20.70 -8.67
CA GLY A 48 10.73 20.12 -7.98
C GLY A 48 10.45 19.66 -6.55
N GLU A 49 9.19 19.69 -6.09
CA GLU A 49 8.81 19.27 -4.75
C GLU A 49 8.86 17.75 -4.60
N SER A 50 9.24 17.30 -3.41
CA SER A 50 9.17 15.89 -3.03
C SER A 50 7.72 15.47 -2.83
N CYS A 51 7.40 14.22 -3.16
CA CYS A 51 6.11 13.65 -2.85
C CYS A 51 5.88 13.72 -1.32
N ALA A 52 4.76 14.29 -0.90
CA ALA A 52 4.42 14.49 0.51
C ALA A 52 3.56 13.35 1.04
N HIS A 53 2.64 12.84 0.23
CA HIS A 53 1.84 11.66 0.54
C HIS A 53 1.20 11.08 -0.73
N VAL A 54 0.58 9.92 -0.56
CA VAL A 54 -0.22 9.28 -1.61
C VAL A 54 -1.68 9.12 -1.20
N SER A 55 -2.55 8.79 -2.16
CA SER A 55 -3.91 8.31 -1.90
C SER A 55 -4.21 7.12 -2.81
N LEU A 56 -4.85 6.07 -2.27
CA LEU A 56 -5.14 4.88 -3.06
C LEU A 56 -6.26 5.18 -4.05
N ASN A 57 -5.97 5.11 -5.35
CA ASN A 57 -6.93 5.35 -6.41
C ASN A 57 -7.66 4.07 -6.80
N LYS A 58 -6.88 3.01 -7.08
CA LYS A 58 -7.39 1.71 -7.51
C LYS A 58 -6.51 0.60 -6.96
N ILE A 59 -7.09 -0.57 -6.77
CA ILE A 59 -6.36 -1.76 -6.35
C ILE A 59 -6.91 -2.99 -7.05
N TRP A 60 -6.02 -3.92 -7.37
CA TRP A 60 -6.31 -5.29 -7.77
C TRP A 60 -5.49 -6.20 -6.89
N TYR A 61 -6.12 -7.18 -6.24
CA TYR A 61 -5.41 -8.06 -5.34
C TYR A 61 -5.98 -9.46 -5.33
N THR A 62 -5.14 -10.40 -4.90
CA THR A 62 -5.50 -11.78 -4.65
C THR A 62 -4.95 -12.23 -3.30
N CYS A 63 -5.77 -12.93 -2.51
CA CYS A 63 -5.39 -13.52 -1.22
C CYS A 63 -5.67 -15.02 -1.27
N SER A 64 -4.74 -15.76 -1.87
CA SER A 64 -4.85 -17.19 -2.12
C SER A 64 -4.56 -17.98 -0.83
N GLY A 65 -5.42 -18.94 -0.52
CA GLY A 65 -5.28 -19.80 0.67
C GLY A 65 -5.66 -19.12 2.00
N ALA A 66 -6.05 -17.84 1.99
CA ALA A 66 -6.21 -17.02 3.19
C ALA A 66 -7.67 -16.53 3.47
N PRO A 67 -8.71 -17.40 3.48
CA PRO A 67 -10.08 -16.96 3.70
C PRO A 67 -10.32 -16.35 5.09
N ASP A 68 -9.56 -16.80 6.10
CA ASP A 68 -9.69 -16.38 7.50
C ASP A 68 -8.53 -15.47 7.97
N ALA A 69 -7.66 -15.07 7.04
CA ALA A 69 -6.47 -14.27 7.32
C ALA A 69 -6.29 -13.15 6.29
N PRO A 70 -7.22 -12.19 6.21
CA PRO A 70 -7.14 -11.12 5.23
C PRO A 70 -5.93 -10.21 5.53
N ALA A 71 -5.18 -9.86 4.48
CA ALA A 71 -4.14 -8.83 4.59
C ALA A 71 -4.78 -7.44 4.79
N SER A 72 -3.98 -6.45 5.15
CA SER A 72 -4.43 -5.06 5.19
C SER A 72 -3.45 -4.11 4.52
N LEU A 73 -3.98 -2.98 4.08
CA LEU A 73 -3.20 -1.80 3.77
C LEU A 73 -3.37 -0.78 4.88
N ASP A 74 -2.24 -0.29 5.37
CA ASP A 74 -2.17 0.62 6.50
C ASP A 74 -1.39 1.88 6.09
N TRP A 75 -1.81 3.03 6.61
CA TRP A 75 -1.04 4.26 6.56
C TRP A 75 -0.01 4.25 7.69
N ASP A 76 1.26 4.42 7.35
CA ASP A 76 2.36 4.44 8.32
C ASP A 76 2.33 5.72 9.17
N ALA A 77 2.40 5.54 10.49
CA ALA A 77 2.37 6.59 11.50
C ALA A 77 2.95 6.09 12.84
N ASP A 78 2.96 6.91 13.89
CA ASP A 78 3.35 6.44 15.24
C ASP A 78 2.47 5.25 15.71
N THR A 79 1.23 5.24 15.24
CA THR A 79 0.32 4.09 15.31
C THR A 79 -0.35 3.96 13.95
N ASP A 80 0.03 2.92 13.22
CA ASP A 80 -0.46 2.66 11.88
C ASP A 80 -1.99 2.62 11.80
N VAL A 81 -2.53 3.13 10.71
CA VAL A 81 -3.97 3.23 10.50
C VAL A 81 -4.39 2.36 9.32
N THR A 82 -5.01 1.22 9.63
CA THR A 82 -5.63 0.37 8.61
C THR A 82 -6.74 1.11 7.88
N PHE A 83 -6.63 1.19 6.55
CA PHE A 83 -7.62 1.86 5.70
C PHE A 83 -8.30 0.93 4.71
N LEU A 84 -7.75 -0.27 4.44
CA LEU A 84 -8.38 -1.27 3.61
C LEU A 84 -8.01 -2.69 4.04
N THR A 85 -9.01 -3.55 4.20
CA THR A 85 -8.83 -4.99 4.42
C THR A 85 -8.97 -5.75 3.11
N LEU A 86 -8.04 -6.65 2.84
CA LEU A 86 -7.91 -7.42 1.61
C LEU A 86 -8.33 -8.87 1.87
N ALA A 87 -9.63 -9.15 1.73
CA ALA A 87 -10.17 -10.49 1.80
C ALA A 87 -10.42 -11.04 0.40
N TYR A 88 -10.10 -12.33 0.20
CA TYR A 88 -10.25 -13.05 -1.07
C TYR A 88 -9.54 -12.33 -2.24
N ASP A 89 -10.10 -12.44 -3.44
CA ASP A 89 -9.60 -11.78 -4.63
C ASP A 89 -10.60 -10.70 -5.04
N ASN A 90 -10.12 -9.48 -5.24
CA ASN A 90 -11.00 -8.39 -5.64
C ASN A 90 -10.27 -7.25 -6.34
N SER A 91 -11.05 -6.30 -6.83
CA SER A 91 -10.57 -5.01 -7.29
C SER A 91 -11.49 -3.90 -6.82
N PHE A 92 -10.92 -2.79 -6.37
CA PHE A 92 -11.67 -1.60 -6.00
C PHE A 92 -11.23 -0.40 -6.82
N ASP A 93 -12.19 0.45 -7.18
CA ASP A 93 -11.97 1.72 -7.87
C ASP A 93 -12.55 2.85 -7.02
N PHE A 94 -11.68 3.71 -6.53
CA PHE A 94 -12.01 4.88 -5.71
C PHE A 94 -11.83 6.19 -6.47
N SER A 95 -11.61 6.13 -7.80
CA SER A 95 -11.30 7.32 -8.59
C SER A 95 -12.45 8.33 -8.61
N ASP A 96 -13.70 7.88 -8.51
CA ASP A 96 -14.89 8.74 -8.44
C ASP A 96 -14.97 9.58 -7.16
N ILE A 97 -14.25 9.20 -6.10
CA ILE A 97 -14.20 9.93 -4.82
C ILE A 97 -12.84 10.60 -4.59
N GLY A 98 -11.94 10.59 -5.59
CA GLY A 98 -10.59 11.14 -5.48
C GLY A 98 -9.61 10.26 -4.68
N GLY A 99 -9.93 8.98 -4.50
CA GLY A 99 -9.12 8.01 -3.79
C GLY A 99 -9.30 7.98 -2.26
N LEU A 100 -8.77 6.93 -1.63
CA LEU A 100 -8.69 6.83 -0.18
C LEU A 100 -7.48 7.63 0.32
N LYS A 101 -7.75 8.64 1.15
CA LYS A 101 -6.75 9.59 1.63
C LYS A 101 -6.14 9.14 2.95
N ASN A 102 -4.87 9.46 3.16
CA ASN A 102 -4.24 9.34 4.46
C ASN A 102 -4.96 10.25 5.47
N THR A 103 -5.18 9.76 6.68
CA THR A 103 -5.89 10.49 7.74
C THR A 103 -5.03 11.57 8.42
N ALA A 104 -3.76 11.71 8.03
CA ALA A 104 -2.77 12.58 8.67
C ALA A 104 -2.69 12.33 10.18
N ALA A 105 -2.64 11.05 10.56
CA ALA A 105 -2.47 10.64 11.96
C ALA A 105 -1.17 11.20 12.56
N THR A 106 -1.04 11.22 13.88
CA THR A 106 0.18 11.73 14.51
C THR A 106 1.40 10.92 14.07
N GLY A 107 2.45 11.60 13.61
CA GLY A 107 3.67 10.95 13.12
C GLY A 107 3.55 10.34 11.72
N TYR A 108 2.51 10.64 10.94
CA TYR A 108 2.36 10.09 9.59
C TYR A 108 3.59 10.41 8.71
N THR A 109 4.04 9.41 7.95
CA THR A 109 5.17 9.54 7.01
C THR A 109 4.70 9.76 5.57
N GLY A 110 3.46 9.35 5.28
CA GLY A 110 2.91 9.28 3.93
C GLY A 110 3.05 7.88 3.31
N ASP A 111 3.85 7.02 3.92
CA ASP A 111 4.12 5.66 3.46
C ASP A 111 2.90 4.76 3.58
N VAL A 112 2.93 3.65 2.83
CA VAL A 112 1.88 2.63 2.82
C VAL A 112 2.48 1.29 3.14
N LEU A 113 1.87 0.59 4.08
CA LEU A 113 2.28 -0.76 4.49
C LEU A 113 1.32 -1.79 3.91
N LEU A 114 1.85 -2.93 3.47
CA LEU A 114 1.12 -4.17 3.25
C LEU A 114 1.38 -5.08 4.45
N VAL A 115 0.32 -5.39 5.20
CA VAL A 115 0.41 -6.17 6.43
C VAL A 115 -0.22 -7.54 6.25
N ILE A 116 0.56 -8.58 6.57
CA ILE A 116 0.09 -9.96 6.64
C ILE A 116 -0.18 -10.29 8.12
N PRO A 117 -1.39 -10.74 8.48
CA PRO A 117 -1.74 -10.97 9.87
C PRO A 117 -1.06 -12.22 10.43
N SER A 118 -0.96 -12.29 11.76
CA SER A 118 -0.42 -13.46 12.48
C SER A 118 -1.29 -14.71 12.36
N THR A 119 -2.53 -14.58 11.88
CA THR A 119 -3.44 -15.68 11.58
C THR A 119 -3.23 -16.28 10.20
N SER A 120 -2.31 -15.74 9.39
CA SER A 120 -1.94 -16.31 8.10
C SER A 120 -1.30 -17.69 8.27
N ASP A 121 -1.59 -18.62 7.37
CA ASP A 121 -0.96 -19.93 7.32
C ASP A 121 0.25 -19.93 6.40
N ALA A 122 1.12 -20.93 6.58
CA ALA A 122 2.22 -21.17 5.67
C ALA A 122 1.69 -21.65 4.31
N GLY A 123 2.13 -21.02 3.23
CA GLY A 123 1.67 -21.31 1.87
C GLY A 123 0.58 -20.36 1.35
N ASN A 124 0.07 -19.46 2.19
CA ASN A 124 -0.82 -18.40 1.73
C ASN A 124 -0.05 -17.39 0.88
N GLU A 125 -0.69 -16.87 -0.16
CA GLU A 125 -0.08 -15.90 -1.07
C GLU A 125 -0.94 -14.66 -1.21
N TYR A 126 -0.33 -13.50 -0.98
CA TYR A 126 -0.96 -12.20 -1.04
C TYR A 126 -0.29 -11.39 -2.14
N THR A 127 -1.05 -11.00 -3.14
CA THR A 127 -0.53 -10.25 -4.27
C THR A 127 -1.37 -9.01 -4.48
N VAL A 128 -0.72 -7.86 -4.60
CA VAL A 128 -1.36 -6.56 -4.76
C VAL A 128 -0.76 -5.79 -5.93
N TRP A 129 -1.64 -5.14 -6.69
CA TRP A 129 -1.33 -4.05 -7.60
C TRP A 129 -2.14 -2.84 -7.19
N CYS A 130 -1.47 -1.74 -6.87
CA CYS A 130 -2.12 -0.51 -6.43
C CYS A 130 -1.78 0.63 -7.39
N GLU A 131 -2.79 1.36 -7.85
CA GLU A 131 -2.63 2.69 -8.45
C GLU A 131 -2.85 3.74 -7.35
N PHE A 132 -1.85 4.57 -7.12
CA PHE A 132 -1.88 5.69 -6.18
C PHE A 132 -1.84 7.04 -6.91
N LEU A 133 -2.48 8.04 -6.31
CA LEU A 133 -2.30 9.46 -6.66
C LEU A 133 -1.21 10.06 -5.78
N LYS A 134 -0.26 10.78 -6.39
CA LYS A 134 0.80 11.51 -5.70
C LYS A 134 0.38 12.95 -5.41
N TYR A 135 0.71 13.41 -4.22
CA TYR A 135 0.50 14.79 -3.78
C TYR A 135 1.81 15.36 -3.27
N TYR A 136 2.08 16.61 -3.61
CA TYR A 136 3.31 17.34 -3.27
C TYR A 136 3.08 18.38 -2.17
N GLU A 137 1.85 18.45 -1.69
CA GLU A 137 1.34 19.33 -0.66
C GLU A 137 0.90 18.52 0.57
N ALA A 138 0.66 19.20 1.69
CA ALA A 138 0.19 18.54 2.90
C ALA A 138 -1.26 18.02 2.71
N PRO A 139 -1.64 16.89 3.35
CA PRO A 139 -2.98 16.34 3.26
C PRO A 139 -4.05 17.37 3.66
N GLY A 140 -5.05 17.58 2.79
CA GLY A 140 -6.20 18.45 3.08
C GLY A 140 -6.00 19.93 2.79
N SER A 141 -4.94 20.30 2.03
CA SER A 141 -4.79 21.63 1.44
C SER A 141 -5.66 21.86 0.21
#